data_AF-A0A2V6NMU4-F1
#
_entry.id   AF-A0A2V6NMU4-F1
#
_cell.length_a   1.000
_cell.length_b   1.000
_cell.length_c   1.000
_cell.angle_alpha   90.00
_cell.angle_beta   90.00
_cell.angle_gamma   90.00
#
_symmetry.space_group_name_H-M   'P 1'
#
loop_
_entity.id
_entity.type
_entity.pdbx_description
1 polymer ?
#
loop_
_entity_poly.entity_id
_entity_poly.type
_entity_poly.pdbx_seq_one_letter_code
_entity_poly.pdbx_strand_id
1 'polypeptide(L)'
;STLADIYAAVTSACAALKGPLHGGANEQSMRMLDEIKSPDRAEGWLKDQLAKKAKIMGFGHRVYKKGDSRVPVMREIGRDLGKRTGKENWIPI
;
A
#
# COMPACT_ATOMS: atom_id res chain seq x y z
N SER A 1 16.69 -25.59 -0.93
CA SER A 1 15.73 -26.67 -0.66
C SER A 1 15.80 -27.79 -1.69
N THR A 2 16.03 -27.49 -2.98
CA THR A 2 16.05 -28.49 -4.07
C THR A 2 17.28 -28.44 -4.98
N LEU A 3 18.29 -27.60 -4.63
CA LEU A 3 19.51 -27.38 -5.42
C LEU A 3 19.30 -26.74 -6.81
N ALA A 4 18.14 -26.14 -7.08
CA ALA A 4 17.92 -25.32 -8.27
C ALA A 4 18.78 -24.04 -8.25
N ASP A 5 19.09 -23.51 -9.44
CA ASP A 5 19.88 -22.29 -9.57
C ASP A 5 19.14 -21.01 -9.12
N ILE A 6 19.90 -19.91 -9.07
CA ILE A 6 19.39 -18.61 -8.63
C ILE A 6 18.32 -18.03 -9.56
N TYR A 7 18.39 -18.29 -10.86
CA TYR A 7 17.41 -17.79 -11.83
C TYR A 7 16.06 -18.45 -11.61
N ALA A 8 16.04 -19.78 -11.40
CA ALA A 8 14.83 -20.52 -11.06
C ALA A 8 14.20 -20.03 -9.75
N ALA A 9 15.03 -19.84 -8.72
CA ALA A 9 14.58 -19.33 -7.42
C ALA A 9 13.95 -17.93 -7.54
N VAL A 10 14.65 -16.97 -8.18
CA VAL A 10 14.16 -15.60 -8.35
C VAL A 10 12.90 -15.55 -9.22
N THR A 11 12.86 -16.32 -10.30
CA THR A 11 11.67 -16.40 -11.17
C THR A 11 10.44 -16.84 -10.39
N SER A 12 10.56 -17.89 -9.56
CA SER A 12 9.45 -18.35 -8.73
C SER A 12 9.01 -17.31 -7.69
N ALA A 13 9.96 -16.59 -7.08
CA ALA A 13 9.68 -15.51 -6.14
C ALA A 13 8.91 -14.36 -6.80
N CYS A 14 9.32 -13.94 -8.01
CA CYS A 14 8.60 -12.95 -8.79
C CYS A 14 7.17 -13.41 -9.12
N ALA A 15 6.99 -14.67 -9.51
CA ALA A 15 5.67 -15.22 -9.80
C ALA A 15 4.75 -15.22 -8.56
N ALA A 16 5.28 -15.58 -7.39
CA ALA A 16 4.54 -15.52 -6.13
C ALA A 16 4.17 -14.07 -5.75
N LEU A 17 5.12 -13.14 -5.86
CA LEU A 17 4.91 -11.72 -5.56
C LEU A 17 3.91 -11.05 -6.50
N LYS A 18 3.80 -11.51 -7.75
CA LYS A 18 2.81 -11.01 -8.71
C LYS A 18 1.36 -11.25 -8.27
N GLY A 19 1.09 -12.26 -7.43
CA GLY A 19 -0.24 -12.55 -6.94
C GLY A 19 -0.78 -11.44 -6.01
N PRO A 20 -2.06 -11.02 -6.15
CA PRO A 20 -2.61 -9.86 -5.41
C PRO A 20 -2.79 -10.08 -3.90
N LEU A 21 -2.66 -11.32 -3.43
CA LEU A 21 -2.68 -11.65 -2.00
C LEU A 21 -1.29 -11.52 -1.36
N HIS A 22 -0.24 -11.40 -2.17
CA HIS A 22 1.13 -11.21 -1.70
C HIS A 22 1.71 -9.84 -2.10
N GLY A 23 1.68 -9.50 -3.39
CA GLY A 23 2.04 -8.17 -3.89
C GLY A 23 0.84 -7.29 -4.24
N GLY A 24 1.10 -6.12 -4.81
CA GLY A 24 0.09 -5.21 -5.35
C GLY A 24 -0.68 -4.38 -4.31
N ALA A 25 -0.40 -4.53 -3.01
CA ALA A 25 -1.09 -3.76 -1.97
C ALA A 25 -0.91 -2.24 -2.13
N ASN A 26 0.27 -1.78 -2.53
CA ASN A 26 0.56 -0.37 -2.80
C ASN A 26 -0.19 0.17 -4.03
N GLU A 27 -0.33 -0.62 -5.10
CA GLU A 27 -1.15 -0.25 -6.26
C GLU A 27 -2.62 -0.09 -5.86
N GLN A 28 -3.15 -0.99 -5.02
CA GLN A 28 -4.50 -0.85 -4.49
C GLN A 28 -4.65 0.38 -3.59
N SER A 29 -3.64 0.70 -2.76
CA SER A 29 -3.63 1.96 -2.00
C SER A 29 -3.67 3.19 -2.92
N MET A 30 -2.95 3.18 -4.05
CA MET A 30 -3.02 4.27 -5.02
C MET A 30 -4.39 4.40 -5.68
N ARG A 31 -5.05 3.27 -6.04
CA ARG A 31 -6.42 3.28 -6.56
C ARG A 31 -7.41 3.83 -5.54
N MET A 32 -7.27 3.43 -4.28
CA MET A 32 -8.07 3.97 -3.18
C MET A 32 -7.89 5.50 -3.05
N LEU A 33 -6.66 5.99 -3.07
CA LEU A 33 -6.40 7.43 -3.04
C LEU A 33 -7.09 8.14 -4.22
N ASP A 34 -6.99 7.58 -5.43
CA ASP A 34 -7.63 8.11 -6.64
C ASP A 34 -9.17 8.09 -6.58
N GLU A 35 -9.77 7.10 -5.91
CA GLU A 35 -11.22 7.10 -5.61
C GLU A 35 -11.60 8.21 -4.62
N ILE A 36 -10.79 8.41 -3.58
CA ILE A 36 -11.01 9.42 -2.54
C ILE A 36 -10.81 10.85 -3.07
N LYS A 37 -9.83 11.07 -3.96
CA LYS A 37 -9.44 12.35 -4.62
C LYS A 37 -9.07 13.54 -3.73
N SER A 38 -9.74 13.75 -2.61
CA SER A 38 -9.54 14.89 -1.72
C SER A 38 -9.78 14.52 -0.24
N PRO A 39 -9.09 15.19 0.71
CA PRO A 39 -9.13 14.82 2.13
C PRO A 39 -10.52 14.86 2.76
N ASP A 40 -11.36 15.81 2.34
CA ASP A 40 -12.74 15.99 2.83
C ASP A 40 -13.65 14.79 2.49
N ARG A 41 -13.29 14.00 1.47
CA ARG A 41 -14.07 12.80 1.08
C ARG A 41 -13.58 11.52 1.75
N ALA A 42 -12.40 11.55 2.40
CA ALA A 42 -11.76 10.35 2.95
C ALA A 42 -12.60 9.69 4.05
N GLU A 43 -13.17 10.48 4.97
CA GLU A 43 -13.96 9.94 6.09
C GLU A 43 -15.25 9.25 5.60
N GLY A 44 -15.96 9.89 4.67
CA GLY A 44 -17.18 9.32 4.07
C GLY A 44 -16.88 8.03 3.32
N TRP A 45 -15.86 8.04 2.46
CA TRP A 45 -15.42 6.84 1.73
C TRP A 45 -15.06 5.69 2.69
N LEU A 46 -14.30 5.99 3.76
CA LEU A 46 -13.89 4.97 4.73
C LEU A 46 -15.10 4.36 5.45
N LYS A 47 -16.05 5.18 5.91
CA LYS A 47 -17.28 4.70 6.56
C LYS A 47 -18.08 3.77 5.65
N ASP A 48 -18.23 4.12 4.37
CA ASP A 48 -18.93 3.30 3.39
C ASP A 48 -18.26 1.93 3.17
N GLN A 49 -16.92 1.91 3.06
CA GLN A 49 -16.18 0.66 2.90
C GLN A 49 -16.28 -0.24 4.13
N LEU A 50 -16.18 0.35 5.32
CA LEU A 50 -16.33 -0.38 6.58
C LEU A 50 -17.74 -0.95 6.75
N ALA A 51 -18.78 -0.18 6.39
CA ALA A 51 -20.18 -0.66 6.40
C ALA A 51 -20.37 -1.88 5.48
N LYS A 52 -19.65 -1.92 4.35
CA LYS A 52 -19.63 -3.05 3.41
C LYS A 52 -18.69 -4.18 3.83
N LYS A 53 -17.99 -4.07 4.96
CA LYS A 53 -16.95 -5.00 5.41
C LYS A 53 -15.83 -5.20 4.37
N ALA A 54 -15.57 -4.17 3.55
CA ALA A 54 -14.51 -4.21 2.57
C ALA A 54 -13.14 -4.16 3.25
N LYS A 55 -12.15 -4.83 2.65
CA LYS A 55 -10.78 -4.82 3.13
C LYS A 55 -10.07 -3.54 2.66
N ILE A 56 -9.60 -2.72 3.60
CA ILE A 56 -8.85 -1.50 3.28
C ILE A 56 -7.38 -1.85 3.05
N MET A 57 -6.94 -1.80 1.81
CA MET A 57 -5.57 -2.16 1.43
C MET A 57 -4.57 -1.11 1.92
N GLY A 58 -3.47 -1.56 2.54
CA GLY A 58 -2.48 -0.69 3.18
C GLY A 58 -2.68 -0.52 4.70
N PHE A 59 -3.78 -1.04 5.27
CA PHE A 59 -4.04 -1.00 6.71
C PHE A 59 -3.89 -2.38 7.37
N GLY A 60 -3.35 -2.35 8.60
CA GLY A 60 -3.10 -3.54 9.40
C GLY A 60 -1.86 -4.32 8.95
N HIS A 61 -1.42 -5.24 9.81
CA HIS A 61 -0.27 -6.09 9.51
C HIS A 61 -0.41 -7.42 10.27
N ARG A 62 0.03 -8.52 9.67
CA ARG A 62 -0.11 -9.85 10.30
C ARG A 62 0.74 -9.97 11.57
N VAL A 63 1.98 -9.48 11.49
CA VAL A 63 2.98 -9.50 12.57
C VAL A 63 2.90 -8.27 13.48
N TYR A 64 3.16 -7.06 12.95
CA TYR A 64 3.15 -5.83 13.76
C TYR A 64 1.79 -5.56 14.43
N LYS A 65 1.82 -5.32 15.75
CA LYS A 65 0.63 -5.02 16.56
C LYS A 65 0.52 -3.56 16.99
N LYS A 66 1.62 -2.80 16.92
CA LYS A 66 1.74 -1.41 17.40
C LYS A 66 2.27 -0.48 16.31
N GLY A 67 1.82 -0.69 15.08
CA GLY A 67 2.28 0.05 13.90
C GLY A 67 3.47 -0.62 13.20
N ASP A 68 3.58 -0.36 11.90
CA ASP A 68 4.66 -0.84 11.04
C ASP A 68 5.83 0.14 11.10
N SER A 69 7.02 -0.34 11.47
CA SER A 69 8.21 0.49 11.66
C SER A 69 8.71 1.17 10.39
N ARG A 70 8.24 0.76 9.21
CA ARG A 70 8.60 1.36 7.92
C ARG A 70 7.79 2.63 7.62
N VAL A 71 6.61 2.78 8.23
CA VAL A 71 5.67 3.88 7.94
C VAL A 71 6.27 5.26 8.21
N PRO A 72 6.98 5.53 9.32
CA PRO A 72 7.55 6.86 9.57
C PRO A 72 8.48 7.34 8.44
N VAL A 73 9.41 6.49 8.03
CA VAL A 73 10.37 6.80 6.95
C VAL A 73 9.65 6.94 5.60
N MET A 74 8.71 6.05 5.29
CA MET A 74 7.95 6.15 4.03
C MET A 74 7.10 7.42 3.95
N ARG A 75 6.53 7.89 5.07
CA ARG A 75 5.77 9.15 5.11
C ARG A 75 6.67 10.37 4.89
N GLU A 76 7.88 10.36 5.45
CA GLU A 76 8.86 11.43 5.23
C GLU A 76 9.26 11.52 3.75
N ILE A 77 9.62 10.37 3.15
CA ILE A 77 9.97 10.28 1.73
C ILE A 77 8.79 10.73 0.85
N GLY A 78 7.57 10.30 1.17
CA GLY A 78 6.37 10.69 0.43
C GLY A 78 6.15 12.21 0.45
N ARG A 79 6.34 12.86 1.59
CA ARG A 79 6.24 14.32 1.73
C ARG A 79 7.30 15.06 0.92
N ASP A 80 8.55 14.61 0.99
CA ASP A 80 9.65 15.19 0.19
C ASP A 80 9.36 15.09 -1.30
N LEU A 81 8.99 13.90 -1.78
CA LEU A 81 8.64 13.68 -3.18
C LEU A 81 7.42 14.50 -3.61
N GLY A 82 6.40 14.61 -2.76
CA GLY A 82 5.22 15.44 -3.03
C GLY A 82 5.61 16.89 -3.31
N LYS A 83 6.45 17.49 -2.46
CA LYS A 83 6.98 18.86 -2.64
C LYS A 83 7.80 19.00 -3.92
N ARG A 84 8.71 18.06 -4.17
CA ARG A 84 9.61 18.10 -5.34
C ARG A 84 8.88 17.93 -6.67
N THR A 85 7.76 17.22 -6.67
CA THR A 85 6.99 16.88 -7.88
C THR A 85 5.69 17.67 -8.04
N GLY A 86 5.34 18.53 -7.06
CA GLY A 86 4.08 19.26 -7.04
C GLY A 86 2.84 18.38 -6.81
N LYS A 87 3.01 17.16 -6.28
CA LYS A 87 1.93 16.17 -6.04
C LYS A 87 1.59 16.01 -4.57
N GLU A 88 1.46 17.13 -3.86
CA GLU A 88 1.18 17.13 -2.42
C GLU A 88 -0.26 16.73 -2.09
N ASN A 89 -1.15 16.70 -3.08
CA ASN A 89 -2.57 16.38 -2.92
C ASN A 89 -2.84 14.99 -2.33
N TRP A 90 -1.91 14.04 -2.45
CA TRP A 90 -2.05 12.69 -1.90
C TRP A 90 -1.66 12.57 -0.42
N ILE A 91 -0.82 13.49 0.08
CA ILE A 91 -0.31 13.46 1.47
C ILE A 91 -1.37 13.73 2.54
N PRO A 92 -2.32 14.66 2.34
CA PRO A 92 -3.36 14.93 3.34
C PRO A 92 -4.55 13.96 3.26
N ILE A 93 -4.64 13.12 2.22
CA ILE A 93 -5.62 12.02 2.14
C ILE A 93 -5.12 10.85 2.98
#